data_AF-A0A946LI42-F1
#
_entry.id   AF-A0A946LI42-F1
#
_cell.length_a   1.000
_cell.length_b   1.000
_cell.length_c   1.000
_cell.angle_alpha   90.00
_cell.angle_beta   90.00
_cell.angle_gamma   90.00
#
_symmetry.space_group_name_H-M   'P 1'
#
loop_
_entity.id
_entity.type
_entity.pdbx_description
1 polymer ?
#
loop_
_entity_poly.entity_id
_entity_poly.type
_entity_poly.pdbx_seq_one_letter_code
_entity_poly.pdbx_strand_id
1 'polypeptide(L)'
;MTNDNQDLAFAQIKRAGKPHGIAFERDDGRTLWLADKQTATGVLPAQDDLYTYFYELRFLDDFPQITHWTFGSAWTQQVMLQRPEQVDGDELRGRMFFASEDDLGIYKVERSYDLSMRNAPQVYVPLPKLFQQVLNIPLQIVLAQMVTKALDDELPYDQWHVVSSLLLRDEVVDIFTTDMAATYGFQIKALPNDLRQALCELQSLER
;
A
#
# COMPACT_ATOMS: atom_id res chain seq x y z
N MET A 1 29.94 10.21 9.98
CA MET A 1 29.02 9.37 9.19
C MET A 1 27.77 9.19 10.03
N THR A 2 26.82 10.10 9.89
CA THR A 2 25.63 10.23 10.74
C THR A 2 24.42 9.63 10.03
N ASN A 3 23.93 8.50 10.56
CA ASN A 3 22.59 7.91 10.47
C ASN A 3 21.69 8.28 9.26
N ASP A 4 21.93 7.68 8.09
CA ASP A 4 21.01 7.73 6.92
C ASP A 4 19.70 6.92 7.07
N ASN A 5 19.35 6.45 8.28
CA ASN A 5 18.18 5.59 8.51
C ASN A 5 17.10 6.22 9.40
N GLN A 6 17.21 7.50 9.74
CA GLN A 6 16.17 8.19 10.53
C GLN A 6 14.97 8.65 9.69
N ASP A 7 15.05 8.50 8.38
CA ASP A 7 14.05 8.98 7.42
C ASP A 7 13.00 7.94 7.03
N LEU A 8 13.20 6.66 7.35
CA LEU A 8 12.33 5.56 6.95
C LEU A 8 11.62 4.92 8.15
N ALA A 9 10.30 4.76 8.04
CA ALA A 9 9.49 4.03 9.01
C ALA A 9 8.52 3.03 8.37
N PHE A 10 8.03 2.10 9.20
CA PHE A 10 7.00 1.14 8.83
C PHE A 10 5.70 1.50 9.55
N ALA A 11 4.67 1.87 8.80
CA ALA A 11 3.35 2.20 9.32
C ALA A 11 2.55 0.92 9.60
N GLN A 12 3.04 0.14 10.57
CA GLN A 12 2.40 -1.10 11.00
C GLN A 12 2.60 -1.35 12.48
N ILE A 13 1.71 -2.09 13.13
CA ILE A 13 1.89 -2.52 14.52
C ILE A 13 3.13 -3.42 14.65
N LYS A 14 4.00 -3.14 15.61
CA LYS A 14 5.10 -4.05 15.96
C LYS A 14 4.53 -5.30 16.64
N ARG A 15 4.78 -6.46 16.05
CA ARG A 15 4.41 -7.78 16.60
C ARG A 15 5.66 -8.57 16.98
N ALA A 16 5.52 -9.53 17.90
CA ALA A 16 6.60 -10.43 18.26
C ALA A 16 7.15 -11.16 17.02
N GLY A 17 8.48 -11.20 16.88
CA GLY A 17 9.14 -11.78 15.71
C GLY A 17 9.08 -10.92 14.44
N LYS A 18 8.52 -9.71 14.49
CA LYS A 18 8.58 -8.73 13.40
C LYS A 18 9.52 -7.57 13.77
N PRO A 19 10.59 -7.36 12.98
CA PRO A 19 11.63 -6.40 13.34
C PRO A 19 11.22 -4.93 13.21
N HIS A 20 10.15 -4.63 12.46
CA HIS A 20 9.72 -3.28 12.14
C HIS A 20 8.29 -3.00 12.60
N GLY A 21 8.02 -1.75 12.97
CA GLY A 21 6.68 -1.24 13.26
C GLY A 21 6.64 -0.30 14.47
N ILE A 22 5.44 0.11 14.83
CA ILE A 22 5.11 0.96 15.97
C ILE A 22 4.69 0.06 17.13
N ALA A 23 5.46 0.07 18.20
CA ALA A 23 5.12 -0.56 19.47
C ALA A 23 4.28 0.41 20.31
N PHE A 24 3.27 -0.13 20.99
CA PHE A 24 2.41 0.60 21.91
C PHE A 24 2.71 0.09 23.31
N GLU A 25 3.23 0.98 24.15
CA GLU A 25 3.72 0.68 25.50
C GLU A 25 2.61 0.86 26.54
N ARG A 26 2.85 0.37 27.77
CA ARG A 26 1.85 0.41 28.86
C ARG A 26 1.62 1.79 29.44
N ASP A 27 2.61 2.67 29.34
CA ASP A 27 2.57 4.05 29.78
C ASP A 27 2.11 4.97 28.67
N ASP A 28 1.31 4.44 27.73
CA ASP A 28 0.73 5.22 26.65
C ASP A 28 1.80 5.74 25.65
N GLY A 29 3.06 5.34 25.84
CA GLY A 29 4.15 5.61 24.91
C GLY A 29 4.01 4.85 23.60
N ARG A 30 4.48 5.45 22.52
CA ARG A 30 4.61 4.79 21.21
C ARG A 30 6.06 4.81 20.80
N THR A 31 6.58 3.68 20.33
CA THR A 31 7.99 3.56 19.95
C THR A 31 8.08 3.01 18.54
N LEU A 32 8.80 3.71 17.66
CA LEU A 32 9.07 3.23 16.31
C LEU A 32 10.33 2.36 16.30
N TRP A 33 10.19 1.16 15.76
CA TRP A 33 11.26 0.18 15.63
C TRP A 33 11.58 -0.11 14.17
N LEU A 34 12.87 -0.17 13.86
CA LEU A 34 13.40 -0.58 12.58
C LEU A 34 14.53 -1.60 12.82
N ALA A 35 14.41 -2.81 12.27
CA ALA A 35 15.41 -3.87 12.44
C ALA A 35 15.70 -4.17 13.93
N ASP A 36 14.65 -4.21 14.76
CA ASP A 36 14.72 -4.38 16.23
C ASP A 36 15.58 -3.33 16.94
N LYS A 37 15.80 -2.18 16.30
CA LYS A 37 16.39 -0.99 16.90
C LYS A 37 15.31 0.08 17.05
N GLN A 38 15.20 0.64 18.25
CA GLN A 38 14.40 1.84 18.46
C GLN A 38 14.98 3.01 17.65
N THR A 39 14.13 3.66 16.88
CA THR A 39 14.50 4.77 15.99
C THR A 39 13.87 6.09 16.43
N ALA A 40 12.68 6.04 17.01
CA ALA A 40 11.99 7.21 17.52
C ALA A 40 10.97 6.85 18.61
N THR A 41 10.54 7.86 19.35
CA THR A 41 9.44 7.80 20.31
C THR A 41 8.38 8.82 19.89
N GLY A 42 7.11 8.44 20.00
CA GLY A 42 5.97 9.25 19.63
C GLY A 42 5.87 10.51 20.47
N VAL A 43 5.39 11.59 19.87
CA VAL A 43 5.25 12.91 20.52
C VAL A 43 3.81 13.24 20.91
N LEU A 44 2.84 12.51 20.37
CA LEU A 44 1.44 12.75 20.70
C LEU A 44 1.11 12.20 22.10
N PRO A 45 0.17 12.82 22.84
CA PRO A 45 -0.40 12.21 24.03
C PRO A 45 -1.14 10.93 23.64
N ALA A 46 -1.20 9.93 24.52
CA ALA A 46 -2.08 8.79 24.27
C ALA A 46 -3.49 9.13 24.70
N GLN A 47 -4.38 9.11 23.72
CA GLN A 47 -5.80 9.30 23.91
C GLN A 47 -6.55 8.45 22.87
N ASP A 48 -5.95 8.22 21.71
CA ASP A 48 -6.53 7.45 20.61
C ASP A 48 -6.33 5.95 20.83
N ASP A 49 -7.39 5.16 20.67
CA ASP A 49 -7.28 3.71 20.52
C ASP A 49 -6.52 3.34 19.23
N LEU A 50 -6.07 2.08 19.13
CA LEU A 50 -5.26 1.63 17.98
C LEU A 50 -5.95 1.84 16.64
N TYR A 51 -7.26 1.58 16.56
CA TYR A 51 -8.00 1.72 15.32
C TYR A 51 -8.03 3.19 14.90
N THR A 52 -8.43 4.09 15.80
CA THR A 52 -8.46 5.53 15.55
C THR A 52 -7.09 6.06 15.15
N TYR A 53 -6.03 5.63 15.84
CA TYR A 53 -4.66 6.04 15.55
C TYR A 53 -4.22 5.74 14.12
N PHE A 54 -4.49 4.54 13.61
CA PHE A 54 -4.15 4.17 12.23
C PHE A 54 -5.13 4.71 11.20
N TYR A 55 -6.44 4.72 11.51
CA TYR A 55 -7.46 5.21 10.60
C TYR A 55 -7.30 6.71 10.32
N GLU A 56 -6.99 7.50 11.34
CA GLU A 56 -6.72 8.93 11.19
C GLU A 56 -5.27 9.24 10.77
N LEU A 57 -4.46 8.21 10.50
CA LEU A 57 -3.05 8.33 10.09
C LEU A 57 -2.20 9.13 11.11
N ARG A 58 -2.55 9.06 12.40
CA ARG A 58 -1.93 9.84 13.49
C ARG A 58 -0.45 9.56 13.65
N PHE A 59 0.03 8.40 13.19
CA PHE A 59 1.45 8.06 13.16
C PHE A 59 2.30 9.07 12.37
N LEU A 60 1.72 9.75 11.39
CA LEU A 60 2.42 10.84 10.71
C LEU A 60 2.75 11.91 11.75
N ASP A 61 1.76 12.46 12.42
CA ASP A 61 1.92 13.50 13.44
C ASP A 61 2.75 13.05 14.65
N ASP A 62 2.65 11.78 15.01
CA ASP A 62 3.36 11.18 16.14
C ASP A 62 4.87 11.03 15.90
N PHE A 63 5.28 10.88 14.64
CA PHE A 63 6.67 10.76 14.23
C PHE A 63 7.02 11.80 13.14
N PRO A 64 7.06 13.10 13.48
CA PRO A 64 7.22 14.18 12.51
C PRO A 64 8.57 14.18 11.78
N GLN A 65 9.61 13.61 12.41
CA GLN A 65 10.94 13.47 11.83
C GLN A 65 11.03 12.43 10.71
N ILE A 66 10.03 11.56 10.55
CA ILE A 66 10.02 10.54 9.50
C ILE A 66 9.52 11.16 8.20
N THR A 67 10.35 11.04 7.16
CA THR A 67 10.09 11.60 5.83
C THR A 67 9.55 10.57 4.84
N HIS A 68 9.78 9.28 5.08
CA HIS A 68 9.35 8.18 4.22
C HIS A 68 8.68 7.05 5.00
N TRP A 69 7.58 6.55 4.44
CA TRP A 69 6.78 5.48 5.03
C TRP A 69 6.65 4.30 4.08
N THR A 70 6.75 3.11 4.65
CA THR A 70 6.44 1.86 3.97
C THR A 70 5.43 1.06 4.77
N PHE A 71 4.75 0.14 4.08
CA PHE A 71 3.67 -0.67 4.64
C PHE A 71 3.95 -2.14 4.36
N GLY A 72 4.17 -2.95 5.41
CA GLY A 72 4.60 -4.34 5.27
C GLY A 72 6.10 -4.48 4.94
N SER A 73 6.50 -4.00 3.76
CA SER A 73 7.87 -4.08 3.24
C SER A 73 8.16 -2.93 2.27
N ALA A 74 9.36 -2.35 2.34
CA ALA A 74 9.84 -1.44 1.30
C ALA A 74 10.21 -2.22 0.04
N TRP A 75 9.65 -1.84 -1.11
CA TRP A 75 9.93 -2.47 -2.39
C TRP A 75 10.09 -1.41 -3.48
N THR A 76 11.20 -1.46 -4.21
CA THR A 76 11.49 -0.57 -5.34
C THR A 76 12.23 -1.35 -6.42
N GLN A 77 11.55 -1.68 -7.52
CA GLN A 77 12.15 -2.38 -8.67
C GLN A 77 11.40 -2.04 -9.96
N GLN A 78 11.78 -2.68 -11.06
CA GLN A 78 11.12 -2.49 -12.35
C GLN A 78 9.89 -3.41 -12.47
N VAL A 79 8.87 -2.93 -13.16
CA VAL A 79 7.64 -3.65 -13.52
C VAL A 79 7.39 -3.52 -15.00
N MET A 80 6.97 -4.61 -15.64
CA MET A 80 6.54 -4.61 -17.04
C MET A 80 5.14 -5.20 -17.14
N LEU A 81 4.30 -4.59 -17.97
CA LEU A 81 2.96 -5.09 -18.29
C LEU A 81 2.93 -5.63 -19.72
N GLN A 82 2.31 -6.78 -19.92
CA GLN A 82 1.90 -7.25 -21.24
C GLN A 82 0.46 -6.85 -21.51
N ARG A 83 0.15 -6.58 -22.78
CA ARG A 83 -1.22 -6.26 -23.21
C ARG A 83 -2.18 -7.36 -22.76
N PRO A 84 -3.33 -7.02 -22.13
CA PRO A 84 -4.27 -8.02 -21.67
C PRO A 84 -5.07 -8.58 -22.85
N GLU A 85 -5.56 -9.79 -22.66
CA GLU A 85 -6.53 -10.42 -23.55
C GLU A 85 -7.92 -10.36 -22.89
N GLN A 86 -8.96 -10.27 -23.72
CA GLN A 86 -10.33 -10.42 -23.25
C GLN A 86 -10.62 -11.92 -23.04
N VAL A 87 -10.92 -12.31 -21.81
CA VAL A 87 -11.20 -13.71 -21.45
C VAL A 87 -12.69 -14.00 -21.53
N ASP A 88 -13.51 -13.05 -21.08
CA ASP A 88 -14.97 -13.06 -21.24
C ASP A 88 -15.50 -11.63 -21.48
N GLY A 89 -16.82 -11.46 -21.54
CA GLY A 89 -17.43 -10.15 -21.84
C GLY A 89 -17.09 -9.04 -20.84
N ASP A 90 -16.66 -9.38 -19.62
CA ASP A 90 -16.46 -8.45 -18.52
C ASP A 90 -15.07 -8.53 -17.86
N GLU A 91 -14.21 -9.49 -18.24
CA GLU A 91 -12.86 -9.71 -17.70
C GLU A 91 -11.76 -9.51 -18.77
N LEU A 92 -10.84 -8.59 -18.46
CA LEU A 92 -9.52 -8.49 -19.09
C LEU A 92 -8.49 -9.18 -18.22
N ARG A 93 -7.60 -9.97 -18.83
CA ARG A 93 -6.52 -10.68 -18.13
C ARG A 93 -5.19 -10.44 -18.81
N GLY A 94 -4.19 -10.00 -18.05
CA GLY A 94 -2.85 -9.77 -18.56
C GLY A 94 -1.76 -10.31 -17.64
N ARG A 95 -0.52 -10.12 -18.07
CA ARG A 95 0.68 -10.56 -17.35
C ARG A 95 1.46 -9.36 -16.86
N MET A 96 1.97 -9.46 -15.64
CA MET A 96 2.78 -8.44 -14.99
C MET A 96 4.07 -9.11 -14.51
N PHE A 97 5.22 -8.52 -14.84
CA PHE A 97 6.53 -9.03 -14.48
C PHE A 97 7.20 -8.07 -13.50
N PHE A 98 7.97 -8.62 -12.56
CA PHE A 98 8.66 -7.86 -11.51
C PHE A 98 10.16 -8.14 -11.58
N ALA A 99 11.00 -7.11 -11.69
CA ALA A 99 12.47 -7.20 -11.78
C ALA A 99 13.06 -7.94 -12.99
N SER A 100 12.46 -9.06 -13.39
CA SER A 100 12.83 -9.92 -14.51
C SER A 100 11.62 -10.71 -15.01
N GLU A 101 11.78 -11.42 -16.12
CA GLU A 101 10.71 -12.25 -16.70
C GLU A 101 10.38 -13.50 -15.86
N ASP A 102 11.19 -13.85 -14.86
CA ASP A 102 11.01 -15.03 -14.00
C ASP A 102 10.01 -14.77 -12.84
N ASP A 103 9.84 -13.52 -12.43
CA ASP A 103 8.84 -13.13 -11.43
C ASP A 103 7.57 -12.61 -12.12
N LEU A 104 6.82 -13.56 -12.65
CA LEU A 104 5.54 -13.35 -13.32
C LEU A 104 4.36 -13.45 -12.35
N GLY A 105 3.43 -12.51 -12.47
CA GLY A 105 2.09 -12.55 -11.92
C GLY A 105 1.02 -12.28 -12.99
N ILE A 106 -0.25 -12.57 -12.64
CA ILE A 106 -1.41 -12.31 -13.49
C ILE A 106 -2.21 -11.17 -12.90
N TYR A 107 -2.50 -10.14 -13.68
CA TYR A 107 -3.45 -9.10 -13.29
C TYR A 107 -4.78 -9.31 -14.02
N LYS A 108 -5.85 -8.78 -13.43
CA LYS A 108 -7.20 -8.80 -14.00
C LYS A 108 -7.87 -7.45 -13.85
N VAL A 109 -8.72 -7.11 -14.80
CA VAL A 109 -9.65 -5.98 -14.71
C VAL A 109 -11.03 -6.51 -15.01
N GLU A 110 -11.93 -6.35 -14.06
CA GLU A 110 -13.29 -6.88 -14.12
C GLU A 110 -14.28 -5.72 -13.99
N ARG A 111 -15.40 -5.80 -14.72
CA ARG A 111 -16.50 -4.86 -14.53
C ARG A 111 -17.11 -5.03 -13.14
N SER A 112 -17.29 -3.92 -12.41
CA SER A 112 -18.09 -3.94 -11.19
C SER A 112 -19.57 -3.69 -11.50
N TYR A 113 -20.42 -4.51 -10.91
CA TYR A 113 -21.88 -4.34 -10.90
C TYR A 113 -22.39 -3.70 -9.60
N ASP A 114 -21.48 -3.28 -8.72
CA ASP A 114 -21.84 -2.62 -7.48
C ASP A 114 -22.16 -1.14 -7.71
N LEU A 115 -23.47 -0.84 -7.71
CA LEU A 115 -23.99 0.53 -7.84
C LEU A 115 -23.57 1.44 -6.67
N SER A 116 -23.30 0.87 -5.49
CA SER A 116 -22.82 1.66 -4.34
C SER A 116 -21.40 2.19 -4.55
N MET A 117 -20.67 1.58 -5.49
CA MET A 117 -19.28 1.92 -5.79
C MET A 117 -19.11 2.51 -7.20
N ARG A 118 -20.15 3.22 -7.68
CA ARG A 118 -20.18 3.98 -8.94
C ARG A 118 -19.84 3.17 -10.19
N ASN A 119 -19.99 1.84 -10.15
CA ASN A 119 -19.56 0.93 -11.21
C ASN A 119 -18.07 1.05 -11.59
N ALA A 120 -17.21 1.54 -10.68
CA ALA A 120 -15.77 1.59 -10.93
C ALA A 120 -15.23 0.15 -11.11
N PRO A 121 -14.42 -0.14 -12.14
CA PRO A 121 -13.90 -1.49 -12.39
C PRO A 121 -13.09 -2.02 -11.21
N GLN A 122 -13.16 -3.33 -11.00
CA GLN A 122 -12.33 -4.03 -10.02
C GLN A 122 -11.03 -4.47 -10.69
N VAL A 123 -9.92 -4.00 -10.14
CA VAL A 123 -8.57 -4.35 -10.57
C VAL A 123 -8.00 -5.33 -9.55
N TYR A 124 -7.44 -6.42 -10.06
CA TYR A 124 -6.62 -7.34 -9.29
C TYR A 124 -5.18 -7.22 -9.82
N VAL A 125 -4.25 -6.89 -8.93
CA VAL A 125 -2.82 -6.88 -9.24
C VAL A 125 -2.08 -7.91 -8.40
N PRO A 126 -1.15 -8.67 -8.99
CA PRO A 126 -0.28 -9.55 -8.23
C PRO A 126 0.74 -8.72 -7.45
N LEU A 127 1.29 -9.30 -6.39
CA LEU A 127 2.50 -8.79 -5.71
C LEU A 127 3.71 -9.65 -6.10
N PRO A 128 4.94 -9.08 -6.08
CA PRO A 128 6.17 -9.84 -6.34
C PRO A 128 6.27 -11.05 -5.40
N LYS A 129 6.78 -12.20 -5.89
CA LYS A 129 6.75 -13.48 -5.15
C LYS A 129 7.36 -13.41 -3.74
N LEU A 130 8.44 -12.64 -3.57
CA LEU A 130 9.13 -12.50 -2.29
C LEU A 130 8.57 -11.36 -1.41
N PHE A 131 7.62 -10.57 -1.92
CA PHE A 131 7.08 -9.37 -1.29
C PHE A 131 5.55 -9.36 -1.23
N GLN A 132 4.95 -10.50 -0.89
CA GLN A 132 3.49 -10.68 -0.79
C GLN A 132 2.87 -10.13 0.51
N GLN A 133 3.40 -9.03 1.04
CA GLN A 133 2.84 -8.41 2.25
C GLN A 133 1.53 -7.70 1.89
N VAL A 134 0.40 -8.23 2.37
CA VAL A 134 -0.94 -7.68 2.10
C VAL A 134 -1.08 -6.23 2.54
N LEU A 135 -0.34 -5.83 3.58
CA LEU A 135 -0.32 -4.46 4.09
C LEU A 135 0.28 -3.46 3.09
N ASN A 136 0.97 -3.91 2.05
CA ASN A 136 1.56 -3.06 1.02
C ASN A 136 0.49 -2.53 0.04
N ILE A 137 -0.53 -1.86 0.59
CA ILE A 137 -1.58 -1.16 -0.15
C ILE A 137 -0.99 -0.16 -1.15
N PRO A 138 0.04 0.64 -0.82
CA PRO A 138 0.62 1.58 -1.79
C PRO A 138 1.14 0.90 -3.06
N LEU A 139 1.82 -0.25 -2.92
CA LEU A 139 2.26 -1.00 -4.10
C LEU A 139 1.07 -1.48 -4.93
N GLN A 140 0.02 -2.01 -4.30
CA GLN A 140 -1.18 -2.45 -5.01
C GLN A 140 -1.85 -1.29 -5.77
N ILE A 141 -1.92 -0.10 -5.17
CA ILE A 141 -2.48 1.10 -5.81
C ILE A 141 -1.64 1.52 -7.01
N VAL A 142 -0.31 1.63 -6.86
CA VAL A 142 0.56 2.06 -7.96
C VAL A 142 0.52 1.05 -9.12
N LEU A 143 0.54 -0.26 -8.82
CA LEU A 143 0.42 -1.30 -9.84
C LEU A 143 -0.95 -1.25 -10.54
N ALA A 144 -2.04 -1.00 -9.81
CA ALA A 144 -3.37 -0.86 -10.40
C ALA A 144 -3.47 0.39 -11.28
N GLN A 145 -2.91 1.53 -10.85
CA GLN A 145 -2.80 2.74 -11.67
C GLN A 145 -1.98 2.51 -12.95
N MET A 146 -0.90 1.72 -12.89
CA MET A 146 -0.16 1.35 -14.09
C MET A 146 -1.02 0.55 -15.07
N VAL A 147 -1.81 -0.41 -14.56
CA VAL A 147 -2.72 -1.20 -15.38
C VAL A 147 -3.77 -0.31 -16.05
N THR A 148 -4.39 0.60 -15.31
CA THR A 148 -5.41 1.51 -15.88
C THR A 148 -4.80 2.48 -16.89
N LYS A 149 -3.65 3.09 -16.57
CA LYS A 149 -2.93 3.97 -17.52
C LYS A 149 -2.52 3.24 -18.80
N ALA A 150 -2.12 1.97 -18.71
CA ALA A 150 -1.79 1.20 -19.89
C ALA A 150 -3.03 0.89 -20.76
N LEU A 151 -4.18 0.66 -20.13
CA LEU A 151 -5.46 0.48 -20.84
C LEU A 151 -5.94 1.77 -21.53
N ASP A 152 -5.63 2.93 -20.95
CA ASP A 152 -5.91 4.24 -21.52
C ASP A 152 -4.82 4.72 -22.52
N ASP A 153 -3.92 3.82 -22.93
CA ASP A 153 -2.77 4.07 -23.82
C ASP A 153 -1.80 5.18 -23.32
N GLU A 154 -1.83 5.52 -22.02
CA GLU A 154 -0.93 6.49 -21.37
C GLU A 154 0.39 5.85 -20.89
N LEU A 155 0.43 4.53 -20.76
CA LEU A 155 1.62 3.76 -20.37
C LEU A 155 1.89 2.66 -21.41
N PRO A 156 3.10 2.58 -22.00
CA PRO A 156 3.39 1.56 -22.99
C PRO A 156 3.45 0.16 -22.37
N TYR A 157 2.89 -0.83 -23.08
CA TYR A 157 3.12 -2.24 -22.79
C TYR A 157 4.55 -2.67 -23.20
N ASP A 158 4.99 -3.80 -22.65
CA ASP A 158 6.27 -4.45 -22.97
C ASP A 158 7.51 -3.58 -22.69
N GLN A 159 7.38 -2.63 -21.77
CA GLN A 159 8.46 -1.80 -21.27
C GLN A 159 8.60 -1.89 -19.75
N TRP A 160 9.84 -1.83 -19.28
CA TRP A 160 10.17 -1.83 -17.85
C TRP A 160 10.06 -0.42 -17.27
N HIS A 161 9.24 -0.28 -16.23
CA HIS A 161 9.03 0.96 -15.48
C HIS A 161 9.48 0.80 -14.03
N VAL A 162 10.22 1.77 -13.49
CA VAL A 162 10.59 1.75 -12.07
C VAL A 162 9.36 2.09 -11.23
N VAL A 163 9.08 1.25 -10.24
CA VAL A 163 7.96 1.36 -9.32
C VAL A 163 8.48 1.27 -7.90
N SER A 164 7.90 2.07 -7.00
CA SER A 164 8.23 2.05 -5.58
C SER A 164 6.96 1.95 -4.74
N SER A 165 7.03 1.18 -3.66
CA SER A 165 6.02 1.16 -2.60
C SER A 165 6.34 2.12 -1.45
N LEU A 166 7.49 2.79 -1.53
CA LEU A 166 7.91 3.79 -0.57
C LEU A 166 7.18 5.10 -0.84
N LEU A 167 6.51 5.63 0.18
CA LEU A 167 5.81 6.90 0.10
C LEU A 167 6.58 7.98 0.83
N LEU A 168 6.60 9.18 0.28
CA LEU A 168 6.90 10.37 1.06
C LEU A 168 5.80 10.57 2.11
N ARG A 169 6.16 11.17 3.24
CA ARG A 169 5.24 11.49 4.33
C ARG A 169 3.96 12.17 3.84
N ASP A 170 4.10 13.17 2.98
CA ASP A 170 2.98 13.98 2.52
C ASP A 170 2.08 13.23 1.52
N GLU A 171 2.61 12.18 0.86
CA GLU A 171 1.85 11.34 -0.08
C GLU A 171 0.97 10.31 0.64
N VAL A 172 1.25 10.00 1.92
CA VAL A 172 0.50 8.98 2.66
C VAL A 172 -0.99 9.32 2.73
N VAL A 173 -1.33 10.59 2.95
CA VAL A 173 -2.73 11.03 3.06
C VAL A 173 -3.46 10.89 1.73
N ASP A 174 -2.78 11.20 0.62
CA ASP A 174 -3.35 11.11 -0.73
C ASP A 174 -3.56 9.65 -1.15
N ILE A 175 -2.62 8.77 -0.78
CA ILE A 175 -2.73 7.34 -1.09
C ILE A 175 -3.88 6.70 -0.31
N PHE A 176 -3.96 6.95 1.00
CA PHE A 176 -4.97 6.39 1.89
C PHE A 176 -6.26 7.23 1.91
N THR A 177 -6.92 7.31 0.75
CA THR A 177 -8.25 7.92 0.58
C THR A 177 -9.38 7.09 1.20
N THR A 178 -10.49 7.74 1.57
CA THR A 178 -11.71 7.08 2.05
C THR A 178 -12.70 6.74 0.93
N ASP A 179 -12.43 7.17 -0.31
CA ASP A 179 -13.23 6.83 -1.50
C ASP A 179 -12.31 6.51 -2.70
N MET A 180 -11.80 5.27 -2.72
CA MET A 180 -10.89 4.77 -3.76
C MET A 180 -11.51 4.89 -5.16
N ALA A 181 -12.78 4.51 -5.32
CA ALA A 181 -13.50 4.56 -6.59
C ALA A 181 -13.59 5.99 -7.15
N ALA A 182 -13.89 6.98 -6.32
CA ALA A 182 -13.94 8.38 -6.76
C ALA A 182 -12.55 8.97 -7.02
N THR A 183 -11.55 8.58 -6.23
CA THR A 183 -10.19 9.14 -6.31
C THR A 183 -9.42 8.60 -7.51
N TYR A 184 -9.51 7.29 -7.77
CA TYR A 184 -8.69 6.62 -8.78
C TYR A 184 -9.48 6.12 -9.99
N GLY A 185 -10.81 6.12 -9.94
CA GLY A 185 -11.65 5.59 -11.02
C GLY A 185 -11.66 4.05 -11.09
N PHE A 186 -11.06 3.36 -10.12
CA PHE A 186 -11.07 1.90 -10.01
C PHE A 186 -11.12 1.47 -8.55
N GLN A 187 -11.26 0.16 -8.33
CA GLN A 187 -11.15 -0.46 -7.01
C GLN A 187 -10.17 -1.62 -7.02
N ILE A 188 -9.64 -1.99 -5.87
CA ILE A 188 -8.87 -3.23 -5.70
C ILE A 188 -9.79 -4.33 -5.17
N LYS A 189 -9.91 -5.46 -5.89
CA LYS A 189 -10.91 -6.52 -5.64
C LYS A 189 -10.95 -7.12 -4.22
N ALA A 190 -9.89 -6.97 -3.44
CA ALA A 190 -9.77 -7.51 -2.07
C ALA A 190 -9.66 -6.43 -0.99
N LEU A 191 -9.82 -5.15 -1.32
CA LEU A 191 -9.76 -4.05 -0.38
C LEU A 191 -11.12 -3.32 -0.33
N PRO A 192 -11.55 -2.83 0.85
CA PRO A 192 -12.70 -1.95 0.92
C PRO A 192 -12.42 -0.63 0.17
N ASN A 193 -13.50 0.08 -0.21
CA ASN A 193 -13.40 1.37 -0.89
C ASN A 193 -12.70 2.45 -0.04
N ASP A 194 -12.76 2.31 1.29
CA ASP A 194 -12.04 3.13 2.25
C ASP A 194 -10.68 2.49 2.57
N LEU A 195 -9.59 3.08 2.08
CA LEU A 195 -8.24 2.52 2.25
C LEU A 195 -7.70 2.72 3.67
N ARG A 196 -8.21 3.68 4.44
CA ARG A 196 -7.86 3.83 5.86
C ARG A 196 -8.50 2.71 6.67
N GLN A 197 -9.75 2.37 6.36
CA GLN A 197 -10.38 1.17 6.90
C GLN A 197 -9.59 -0.09 6.51
N ALA A 198 -9.18 -0.23 5.24
CA ALA A 198 -8.34 -1.34 4.78
C ALA A 198 -7.05 -1.47 5.59
N LEU A 199 -6.36 -0.34 5.85
CA LEU A 199 -5.13 -0.29 6.64
C LEU A 199 -5.34 -0.85 8.06
N CYS A 200 -6.47 -0.55 8.70
CA CYS A 200 -6.80 -1.07 10.02
C CYS A 200 -7.14 -2.57 9.97
N GLU A 201 -8.00 -2.98 9.04
CA GLU A 201 -8.45 -4.37 8.92
C GLU A 201 -7.30 -5.35 8.62
N LEU A 202 -6.39 -4.98 7.71
CA LEU A 202 -5.21 -5.80 7.38
C LEU A 202 -4.23 -5.93 8.55
N GLN A 203 -4.30 -5.01 9.52
CA GLN A 203 -3.54 -5.07 10.77
C GLN A 203 -4.31 -5.74 11.90
N SER A 204 -5.49 -6.28 11.64
CA SER A 204 -6.37 -6.92 12.63
C SER A 204 -6.82 -5.95 13.74
N LEU A 205 -7.09 -4.70 13.39
CA LEU A 205 -7.63 -3.70 14.30
C LEU A 205 -9.15 -3.67 14.21
N GLU A 206 -9.81 -3.78 15.35
CA GLU A 206 -11.28 -3.73 15.48
C GLU A 206 -11.73 -2.30 15.80
N ARG A 207 -12.92 -1.92 15.30
CA ARG A 207 -13.59 -0.65 15.63
C ARG A 207 -14.19 -0.64 17.03
#